data_AF-A0A9E3RJM8-F1
#
_entry.id   AF-A0A9E3RJM8-F1
#
_cell.length_a   1.000
_cell.length_b   1.000
_cell.length_c   1.000
_cell.angle_alpha   90.00
_cell.angle_beta   90.00
_cell.angle_gamma   90.00
#
_symmetry.space_group_name_H-M   'P 1'
#
loop_
_entity.id
_entity.type
_entity.pdbx_description
1 polymer ?
#
loop_
_entity_poly.entity_id
_entity_poly.type
_entity_poly.pdbx_seq_one_letter_code
_entity_poly.pdbx_strand_id
1 'polypeptide(L)'
;MDRVKLPAAGALALFLVAWFLPVEADASTLSDGVLPGWQALMVALGPVTQHAFAELDLITIRELLMAMSALSNVMMAYAAVLALAWPRWRFWHPHRLSWHLGAAFLVNAQWMWPRGGAFLDLRAGYYLWSASFALMALAVRRLERRHAARAAPDGVAPAAPAAPA
;
A
#
# COMPACT_ATOMS: atom_id res chain seq x y z
N MET A 1 -11.10 -17.66 -12.00
CA MET A 1 -10.18 -16.51 -11.72
C MET A 1 -8.86 -17.06 -11.20
N ASP A 2 -7.71 -16.60 -11.69
CA ASP A 2 -6.39 -17.10 -11.24
C ASP A 2 -6.24 -16.98 -9.71
N ARG A 3 -5.63 -17.98 -9.05
CA ARG A 3 -5.41 -18.00 -7.58
C ARG A 3 -4.65 -16.77 -7.03
N VAL A 4 -3.98 -15.98 -7.88
CA VAL A 4 -3.28 -14.73 -7.52
C VAL A 4 -4.15 -13.49 -7.74
N LYS A 5 -5.09 -13.54 -8.69
CA LYS A 5 -6.01 -12.43 -8.96
C LYS A 5 -7.06 -12.28 -7.87
N LEU A 6 -7.48 -13.38 -7.26
CA LEU A 6 -8.43 -13.35 -6.15
C LEU A 6 -7.96 -12.52 -4.95
N PRO A 7 -6.75 -12.74 -4.38
CA PRO A 7 -6.28 -11.90 -3.27
C PRO A 7 -5.98 -10.47 -3.70
N ALA A 8 -5.51 -10.23 -4.94
CA ALA A 8 -5.32 -8.86 -5.45
C ALA A 8 -6.65 -8.10 -5.59
N ALA A 9 -7.68 -8.76 -6.13
CA ALA A 9 -9.03 -8.21 -6.25
C ALA A 9 -9.65 -7.96 -4.87
N GLY A 10 -9.47 -8.89 -3.92
CA GLY A 10 -9.91 -8.70 -2.54
C GLY A 10 -9.20 -7.53 -1.86
N ALA A 11 -7.88 -7.39 -2.03
CA ALA A 11 -7.13 -6.25 -1.53
C ALA A 11 -7.63 -4.92 -2.14
N LEU A 12 -7.84 -4.88 -3.45
CA LEU A 12 -8.39 -3.70 -4.12
C LEU A 12 -9.82 -3.38 -3.63
N ALA A 13 -10.66 -4.39 -3.45
CA ALA A 13 -12.02 -4.19 -2.94
C ALA A 13 -11.99 -3.60 -1.52
N LEU A 14 -11.14 -4.13 -0.63
CA LEU A 14 -10.95 -3.57 0.71
C LEU A 14 -10.43 -2.14 0.67
N PHE A 15 -9.46 -1.85 -0.22
CA PHE A 15 -8.98 -0.50 -0.45
C PHE A 15 -10.13 0.43 -0.85
N LEU A 16 -10.93 0.05 -1.85
CA LEU A 16 -12.05 0.88 -2.32
C LEU A 16 -13.12 1.06 -1.25
N VAL A 17 -13.50 0.00 -0.52
CA VAL A 17 -14.47 0.10 0.58
C VAL A 17 -13.98 1.04 1.68
N ALA A 18 -12.69 1.01 1.99
CA ALA A 18 -12.11 1.84 3.03
C ALA A 18 -12.26 3.35 2.75
N TRP A 19 -12.33 3.76 1.47
CA TRP A 19 -12.54 5.16 1.10
C TRP A 19 -13.92 5.71 1.49
N PHE A 20 -14.89 4.83 1.72
CA PHE A 20 -16.26 5.17 2.10
C PHE A 20 -16.47 5.14 3.62
N LEU A 21 -15.48 4.67 4.39
CA LEU A 21 -15.57 4.52 5.83
C LEU A 21 -14.83 5.66 6.54
N PRO A 22 -15.30 6.09 7.73
CA PRO A 22 -14.58 7.06 8.54
C PRO A 22 -13.15 6.59 8.83
N VAL A 23 -12.20 7.51 8.68
CA VAL A 23 -10.76 7.27 8.88
C VAL A 23 -10.34 7.71 10.28
N GLU A 24 -10.91 8.80 10.77
CA GLU A 24 -10.72 9.36 12.12
C GLU A 24 -12.10 9.67 12.73
N ALA A 25 -12.17 9.79 14.05
CA ALA A 25 -13.44 9.98 14.77
C ALA A 25 -14.16 11.29 14.41
N ASP A 26 -13.38 12.36 14.25
CA ASP A 26 -13.88 13.69 13.90
C ASP A 26 -13.82 13.94 12.38
N ALA A 27 -13.53 12.91 11.58
CA ALA A 27 -13.52 13.03 10.12
C ALA A 27 -14.94 13.16 9.56
N SER A 28 -15.05 13.80 8.40
CA SER A 28 -16.31 13.84 7.66
C SER A 28 -16.76 12.43 7.29
N THR A 29 -18.07 12.27 7.26
CA THR A 29 -18.75 11.03 6.92
C THR A 29 -19.46 11.17 5.58
N LEU A 30 -19.89 10.04 5.01
CA LEU A 30 -20.72 10.06 3.80
C LEU A 30 -22.02 10.84 3.98
N SER A 31 -22.59 10.87 5.19
CA SER A 31 -23.78 11.66 5.51
C SER A 31 -23.55 13.16 5.38
N ASP A 32 -22.30 13.62 5.46
CA ASP A 32 -21.94 15.03 5.30
C ASP A 32 -21.76 15.40 3.81
N GLY A 33 -22.01 14.47 2.88
CA GLY A 33 -21.83 14.67 1.44
C GLY A 33 -20.36 14.63 0.99
N VAL A 34 -19.44 14.22 1.87
CA VAL A 34 -18.00 14.15 1.61
C VAL A 34 -17.55 12.70 1.58
N LEU A 35 -16.63 12.35 0.68
CA LEU A 35 -15.99 11.03 0.64
C LEU A 35 -14.84 11.01 1.67
N PRO A 36 -14.92 10.22 2.77
CA PRO A 36 -13.92 10.28 3.85
C PRO A 36 -12.49 10.01 3.38
N GLY A 37 -12.30 9.02 2.49
CA GLY A 37 -10.99 8.72 1.92
C GLY A 37 -10.40 9.85 1.08
N TRP A 38 -11.25 10.63 0.39
CA TRP A 38 -10.81 11.80 -0.37
C TRP A 38 -10.33 12.92 0.56
N GLN A 39 -11.09 13.20 1.63
CA GLN A 39 -10.66 14.18 2.63
C GLN A 39 -9.32 13.78 3.26
N ALA A 40 -9.18 12.51 3.67
CA ALA A 40 -7.94 11.99 4.24
C ALA A 40 -6.75 12.11 3.26
N LEU A 41 -6.97 11.85 1.96
CA LEU A 41 -5.95 12.05 0.94
C LEU A 41 -5.54 13.54 0.82
N MET A 42 -6.51 14.46 0.79
CA MET A 42 -6.22 15.90 0.71
C MET A 42 -5.45 16.39 1.93
N VAL A 43 -5.80 15.93 3.13
CA VAL A 43 -5.06 16.21 4.37
C VAL A 43 -3.62 15.69 4.27
N ALA A 44 -3.44 14.45 3.79
CA ALA A 44 -2.11 13.86 3.63
C ALA A 44 -1.26 14.55 2.54
N LEU A 45 -1.90 15.12 1.51
CA LEU A 45 -1.25 15.94 0.47
C LEU A 45 -0.98 17.38 0.91
N GLY A 46 -1.64 17.85 1.97
CA GLY A 46 -1.51 19.21 2.52
C GLY A 46 -0.06 19.71 2.55
N PRO A 47 0.89 18.97 3.15
CA PRO A 47 2.28 19.39 3.21
C PRO A 47 2.91 19.67 1.84
N VAL A 48 2.64 18.82 0.85
CA VAL A 48 3.18 18.96 -0.51
C VAL A 48 2.56 20.16 -1.22
N THR A 49 1.25 20.35 -1.06
CA THR A 49 0.52 21.43 -1.76
C THR A 49 0.70 22.81 -1.12
N GLN A 50 0.94 22.88 0.19
CA GLN A 50 1.03 24.12 0.95
C GLN A 50 2.49 24.62 1.10
N HIS A 51 3.48 23.73 1.22
CA HIS A 51 4.90 24.13 1.35
C HIS A 51 5.60 24.36 0.00
N ALA A 52 4.96 24.03 -1.14
CA ALA A 52 5.52 24.34 -2.46
C ALA A 52 5.65 25.86 -2.74
N PHE A 53 5.05 26.71 -1.88
CA PHE A 53 4.98 28.16 -2.07
C PHE A 53 5.52 28.99 -0.89
N ALA A 54 5.94 28.36 0.20
CA ALA A 54 6.56 29.03 1.35
C ALA A 54 8.00 28.55 1.48
N GLU A 55 8.88 29.44 1.93
CA GLU A 55 10.34 29.26 2.03
C GLU A 55 10.72 27.88 2.60
N LEU A 56 11.86 27.33 2.15
CA LEU A 56 12.42 25.99 2.45
C LEU A 56 12.76 25.75 3.95
N ASP A 57 11.88 26.13 4.85
CA ASP A 57 11.91 25.72 6.24
C ASP A 57 11.79 24.19 6.32
N LEU A 58 12.55 23.63 7.26
CA LEU A 58 12.82 22.20 7.37
C LEU A 58 11.52 21.38 7.44
N ILE A 59 11.25 20.57 6.40
CA ILE A 59 10.14 19.61 6.37
C ILE A 59 10.19 18.74 7.63
N THR A 60 9.12 18.75 8.42
CA THR A 60 9.05 17.93 9.62
C THR A 60 8.90 16.45 9.26
N ILE A 61 9.35 15.56 10.15
CA ILE A 61 9.17 14.10 9.97
C ILE A 61 7.68 13.76 9.77
N ARG A 62 6.77 14.44 10.47
CA ARG A 62 5.32 14.23 10.34
C ARG A 62 4.83 14.53 8.92
N GLU A 63 5.27 15.63 8.33
CA GLU A 63 4.90 16.04 6.97
C GLU A 63 5.42 15.10 5.90
N LEU A 64 6.67 14.64 6.06
CA LEU A 64 7.24 13.62 5.19
C LEU A 64 6.40 12.33 5.23
N LEU A 65 6.01 11.88 6.42
CA LEU A 65 5.19 10.68 6.60
C LEU A 65 3.78 10.84 6.02
N MET A 66 3.17 12.02 6.12
CA MET A 66 1.90 12.33 5.47
C MET A 66 2.01 12.29 3.94
N ALA A 67 3.06 12.91 3.37
CA ALA A 67 3.30 12.88 1.93
C ALA A 67 3.55 11.45 1.42
N MET A 68 4.32 10.64 2.15
CA MET A 68 4.54 9.23 1.83
C MET A 68 3.25 8.41 1.91
N SER A 69 2.38 8.70 2.89
CA SER A 69 1.05 8.10 3.00
C SER A 69 0.18 8.44 1.80
N ALA A 70 0.15 9.70 1.36
CA ALA A 70 -0.57 10.10 0.15
C ALA A 70 -0.05 9.35 -1.09
N LEU A 71 1.28 9.32 -1.28
CA LEU A 71 1.94 8.63 -2.40
C LEU A 71 1.63 7.13 -2.43
N SER A 72 1.40 6.51 -1.27
CA SER A 72 1.05 5.09 -1.19
C SER A 72 -0.22 4.73 -1.96
N ASN A 73 -1.19 5.65 -2.10
CA ASN A 73 -2.41 5.41 -2.90
C ASN A 73 -2.09 5.19 -4.39
N VAL A 74 -1.15 5.96 -4.95
CA VAL A 74 -0.69 5.78 -6.34
C VAL A 74 -0.03 4.41 -6.50
N MET A 75 0.77 4.01 -5.52
CA MET A 75 1.43 2.71 -5.52
C MET A 75 0.42 1.55 -5.43
N MET A 76 -0.65 1.69 -4.65
CA MET A 76 -1.74 0.72 -4.62
C MET A 76 -2.41 0.59 -5.99
N ALA A 77 -2.75 1.72 -6.63
CA ALA A 77 -3.37 1.71 -7.95
C ALA A 77 -2.46 1.03 -9.00
N TYR A 78 -1.18 1.38 -9.03
CA TYR A 78 -0.20 0.75 -9.92
C TYR A 78 -0.08 -0.76 -9.67
N ALA A 79 0.01 -1.19 -8.41
CA ALA A 79 0.08 -2.60 -8.05
C ALA A 79 -1.19 -3.38 -8.42
N ALA A 80 -2.37 -2.78 -8.23
CA ALA A 80 -3.65 -3.39 -8.59
C ALA A 80 -3.75 -3.60 -10.11
N VAL A 81 -3.41 -2.59 -10.91
CA VAL A 81 -3.38 -2.70 -12.38
C VAL A 81 -2.43 -3.81 -12.80
N LEU A 82 -1.21 -3.82 -12.27
CA LEU A 82 -0.21 -4.84 -12.59
C LEU A 82 -0.71 -6.26 -12.25
N ALA A 83 -1.21 -6.46 -11.03
CA ALA A 83 -1.62 -7.78 -10.54
C ALA A 83 -2.87 -8.33 -11.27
N LEU A 84 -3.81 -7.46 -11.65
CA LEU A 84 -5.06 -7.84 -12.29
C LEU A 84 -4.93 -7.97 -13.82
N ALA A 85 -4.16 -7.09 -14.46
CA ALA A 85 -3.93 -7.13 -15.91
C ALA A 85 -2.92 -8.22 -16.33
N TRP A 86 -2.21 -8.84 -15.38
CA TRP A 86 -1.27 -9.92 -15.68
C TRP A 86 -1.95 -11.16 -16.28
N PRO A 87 -1.32 -11.85 -17.27
CA PRO A 87 -0.06 -11.54 -17.95
C PRO A 87 -0.23 -10.69 -19.22
N ARG A 88 -1.43 -10.15 -19.48
CA ARG A 88 -1.76 -9.53 -20.77
C ARG A 88 -0.91 -8.31 -21.09
N TRP A 89 -0.45 -7.59 -20.07
CA TRP A 89 0.33 -6.37 -20.22
C TRP A 89 1.77 -6.63 -19.76
N ARG A 90 2.73 -6.40 -20.67
CA ARG A 90 4.18 -6.48 -20.40
C ARG A 90 4.64 -5.21 -19.68
N PHE A 91 4.14 -4.99 -18.48
CA PHE A 91 4.70 -3.95 -17.62
C PHE A 91 6.12 -4.35 -17.20
N TRP A 92 6.99 -3.35 -17.06
CA TRP A 92 8.23 -3.54 -16.30
C TRP A 92 7.86 -3.91 -14.88
N HIS A 93 8.01 -5.20 -14.56
CA HIS A 93 7.75 -5.69 -13.23
C HIS A 93 8.91 -5.21 -12.36
N PRO A 94 8.70 -4.24 -11.44
CA PRO A 94 9.78 -3.86 -10.55
C PRO A 94 10.07 -5.11 -9.72
N HIS A 95 11.28 -5.63 -9.80
CA HIS A 95 11.73 -6.57 -8.80
C HIS A 95 11.53 -5.90 -7.45
N ARG A 96 10.74 -6.52 -6.56
CA ARG A 96 10.48 -6.05 -5.19
C ARG A 96 9.34 -5.03 -5.04
N LEU A 97 8.38 -4.94 -5.96
CA LEU A 97 7.16 -4.14 -5.74
C LEU A 97 6.43 -4.56 -4.45
N SER A 98 6.44 -5.87 -4.14
CA SER A 98 5.90 -6.39 -2.88
C SER A 98 6.54 -5.75 -1.63
N TRP A 99 7.85 -5.45 -1.68
CA TRP A 99 8.56 -4.77 -0.59
C TRP A 99 8.15 -3.31 -0.46
N HIS A 100 7.93 -2.62 -1.58
CA HIS A 100 7.48 -1.23 -1.54
C HIS A 100 6.07 -1.14 -0.95
N LEU A 101 5.16 -2.04 -1.33
CA LEU A 101 3.83 -2.14 -0.70
C LEU A 101 3.92 -2.49 0.79
N GLY A 102 4.84 -3.38 1.17
CA GLY A 102 5.12 -3.67 2.57
C GLY A 102 5.65 -2.44 3.33
N ALA A 103 6.54 -1.67 2.73
CA ALA A 103 7.04 -0.43 3.31
C ALA A 103 5.94 0.62 3.46
N ALA A 104 5.07 0.80 2.45
CA ALA A 104 3.90 1.65 2.57
C ALA A 104 2.97 1.20 3.69
N PHE A 105 2.71 -0.11 3.81
CA PHE A 105 1.96 -0.65 4.94
C PHE A 105 2.61 -0.27 6.28
N LEU A 106 3.93 -0.39 6.44
CA LEU A 106 4.62 -0.03 7.68
C LEU A 106 4.59 1.48 7.97
N VAL A 107 4.79 2.30 6.95
CA VAL A 107 4.68 3.77 7.04
C VAL A 107 3.28 4.18 7.52
N ASN A 108 2.25 3.45 7.11
CA ASN A 108 0.87 3.68 7.55
C ASN A 108 0.60 3.06 8.93
N ALA A 109 1.03 1.83 9.18
CA ALA A 109 0.82 1.14 10.45
C ALA A 109 1.41 1.90 11.65
N GLN A 110 2.44 2.73 11.44
CA GLN A 110 3.01 3.54 12.53
C GLN A 110 1.97 4.47 13.20
N TRP A 111 0.96 4.94 12.45
CA TRP A 111 -0.07 5.84 12.98
C TRP A 111 -1.01 5.12 13.95
N MET A 112 -1.05 3.79 13.90
CA MET A 112 -1.79 2.95 14.85
C MET A 112 -1.09 2.86 16.21
N TRP A 113 0.19 3.23 16.29
CA TRP A 113 0.94 3.15 17.53
C TRP A 113 0.75 4.43 18.35
N PRO A 114 0.33 4.32 19.63
CA PRO A 114 0.25 5.44 20.56
C PRO A 114 1.57 6.22 20.64
N ARG A 115 1.59 7.50 20.27
CA ARG A 115 2.73 8.40 20.53
C ARG A 115 2.24 9.67 21.21
N GLY A 116 2.03 9.61 22.53
CA GLY A 116 1.66 10.78 23.35
C GLY A 116 0.15 11.09 23.37
N GLY A 117 -0.21 12.31 23.76
CA GLY A 117 -1.59 12.74 24.03
C GLY A 117 -2.45 13.07 22.80
N ALA A 118 -1.87 13.11 21.61
CA ALA A 118 -2.59 13.31 20.35
C ALA A 118 -2.73 11.96 19.64
N PHE A 119 -3.62 11.11 20.16
CA PHE A 119 -4.07 9.95 19.41
C PHE A 119 -4.90 10.45 18.22
N LEU A 120 -4.52 10.07 17.01
CA LEU A 120 -5.50 10.03 15.93
C LEU A 120 -6.50 8.97 16.36
N ASP A 121 -7.76 9.34 16.62
CA ASP A 121 -8.81 8.38 16.97
C ASP A 121 -9.21 7.63 15.69
N LEU A 122 -8.33 6.73 15.26
CA LEU A 122 -8.41 6.02 13.99
C LEU A 122 -9.62 5.08 13.98
N ARG A 123 -10.34 5.09 12.86
CA ARG A 123 -11.59 4.36 12.67
C ARG A 123 -11.42 3.24 11.65
N ALA A 124 -12.50 2.47 11.45
CA ALA A 124 -12.51 1.27 10.62
C ALA A 124 -11.95 1.49 9.20
N GLY A 125 -12.20 2.66 8.59
CA GLY A 125 -11.67 3.01 7.28
C GLY A 125 -10.14 2.98 7.25
N TYR A 126 -9.47 3.51 8.26
CA TYR A 126 -8.01 3.52 8.34
C TYR A 126 -7.42 2.11 8.41
N TYR A 127 -7.98 1.25 9.25
CA TYR A 127 -7.51 -0.13 9.42
C TYR A 127 -7.73 -0.95 8.17
N LEU A 128 -8.90 -0.80 7.53
CA LEU A 128 -9.24 -1.54 6.31
C LEU A 128 -8.34 -1.09 5.13
N TRP A 129 -8.12 0.23 5.01
CA TRP A 129 -7.20 0.82 4.06
C TRP A 129 -5.78 0.30 4.28
N SER A 130 -5.26 0.35 5.50
CA SER A 130 -3.92 -0.18 5.82
C SER A 130 -3.81 -1.68 5.51
N ALA A 131 -4.78 -2.49 5.92
CA ALA A 131 -4.80 -3.93 5.68
C ALA A 131 -4.78 -4.27 4.18
N SER A 132 -5.41 -3.45 3.33
CA SER A 132 -5.39 -3.63 1.88
C SER A 132 -3.96 -3.65 1.31
N PHE A 133 -3.04 -2.82 1.84
CA PHE A 133 -1.64 -2.78 1.40
C PHE A 133 -0.91 -4.07 1.72
N ALA A 134 -1.10 -4.60 2.92
CA ALA A 134 -0.51 -5.88 3.32
C ALA A 134 -1.00 -7.03 2.43
N LEU A 135 -2.30 -7.07 2.14
CA LEU A 135 -2.88 -8.09 1.26
C LEU A 135 -2.40 -7.95 -0.18
N MET A 136 -2.31 -6.72 -0.70
CA MET A 136 -1.77 -6.46 -2.04
C MET A 136 -0.29 -6.86 -2.12
N ALA A 137 0.52 -6.54 -1.10
CA ALA A 137 1.92 -6.93 -1.01
C ALA A 137 2.08 -8.46 -1.09
N LEU A 138 1.26 -9.21 -0.36
CA LEU A 138 1.24 -10.67 -0.41
C LEU A 138 0.81 -11.21 -1.79
N ALA A 139 -0.19 -10.60 -2.41
CA ALA A 139 -0.65 -10.98 -3.75
C ALA A 139 0.45 -10.76 -4.80
N VAL A 140 1.09 -9.59 -4.80
CA VAL A 140 2.22 -9.25 -5.67
C VAL A 140 3.43 -10.14 -5.39
N ARG A 141 3.74 -10.44 -4.12
CA ARG A 141 4.85 -11.36 -3.77
C ARG A 141 4.66 -12.74 -4.37
N ARG A 142 3.42 -13.26 -4.37
CA ARG A 142 3.09 -14.54 -5.01
C ARG A 142 3.27 -14.47 -6.52
N LEU A 143 2.94 -13.33 -7.14
CA LEU A 143 3.16 -13.11 -8.57
C LEU A 143 4.66 -13.08 -8.92
N GLU A 144 5.45 -12.31 -8.17
CA GLU A 144 6.92 -12.22 -8.33
C GLU A 144 7.58 -13.59 -8.23
N ARG A 145 7.21 -14.41 -7.23
CA ARG A 145 7.76 -15.77 -7.06
C ARG A 145 7.42 -16.68 -8.24
N ARG A 146 6.21 -16.59 -8.78
CA ARG A 146 5.82 -17.36 -9.98
C ARG A 146 6.60 -16.92 -11.21
N HIS A 147 6.86 -15.64 -11.35
CA HIS A 147 7.69 -15.13 -12.44
C HIS A 147 9.13 -15.63 -12.33
N ALA A 148 9.73 -15.55 -11.14
CA ALA A 148 11.07 -16.06 -10.88
C ALA A 148 11.18 -17.57 -11.15
N ALA A 149 10.17 -18.36 -10.73
CA ALA A 149 10.14 -19.81 -10.98
C ALA A 149 10.01 -20.16 -12.48
N ARG A 150 9.30 -19.35 -13.28
CA ARG A 150 9.19 -19.53 -14.74
C ARG A 150 10.43 -19.07 -15.50
N ALA A 151 11.18 -18.13 -14.93
CA ALA A 151 12.41 -17.61 -15.51
C ALA A 151 13.64 -18.45 -15.14
N ALA A 152 13.54 -19.32 -14.12
CA ALA A 152 14.56 -20.30 -13.82
C ALA A 152 14.60 -21.33 -14.97
N PRO A 153 15.74 -21.49 -15.67
CA PRO A 153 15.86 -22.48 -16.72
C PRO A 153 15.63 -23.87 -16.13
N ASP A 154 14.82 -24.68 -16.82
CA ASP A 154 14.56 -26.07 -16.48
C ASP A 154 15.90 -26.82 -16.35
N GLY A 155 16.37 -27.14 -15.13
CA GLY A 155 17.45 -28.12 -14.97
C GLY A 155 18.48 -27.95 -13.85
N VAL A 156 18.56 -26.84 -13.11
CA VAL A 156 19.46 -26.79 -11.94
C VAL A 156 18.68 -27.15 -10.69
N ALA A 157 18.52 -28.45 -10.45
CA ALA A 157 18.19 -28.95 -9.12
C ALA A 157 19.24 -28.37 -8.14
N PRO A 158 18.85 -27.80 -6.99
CA PRO A 158 19.82 -27.38 -5.99
C PRO A 158 20.66 -28.60 -5.63
N ALA A 159 21.97 -28.50 -5.85
CA ALA A 159 22.91 -29.55 -5.49
C ALA A 159 22.63 -29.96 -4.03
N ALA A 160 22.30 -31.24 -3.83
CA ALA A 160 22.07 -31.77 -2.50
C ALA A 160 23.30 -31.43 -1.64
N PRO A 161 23.12 -30.92 -0.40
CA PRO A 161 24.25 -30.62 0.46
C PRO A 161 25.08 -31.88 0.62
N ALA A 162 26.36 -31.81 0.28
CA ALA A 162 27.29 -32.91 0.44
C ALA A 162 27.21 -33.39 1.90
N ALA A 163 26.94 -34.69 2.07
CA ALA A 163 26.92 -35.29 3.40
C ALA A 163 28.28 -35.04 4.09
N PRO A 164 28.30 -34.66 5.37
CA PRO A 164 29.54 -34.49 6.10
C PRO A 164 30.31 -35.82 6.14
N ALA A 165 31.60 -35.76 5.82
CA ALA A 165 32.54 -36.88 5.90
C ALA A 165 32.92 -37.21 7.33
#